data_AF-A0A7R9MTT2-F1
#
_entry.id   AF-A0A7R9MTT2-F1
#
_cell.length_a   1.000
_cell.length_b   1.000
_cell.length_c   1.000
_cell.angle_alpha   90.00
_cell.angle_beta   90.00
_cell.angle_gamma   90.00
#
_symmetry.space_group_name_H-M   'P 1'
#
loop_
_entity.id
_entity.type
_entity.pdbx_description
1 polymer ?
#
loop_
_entity_poly.entity_id
_entity_poly.type
_entity_poly.pdbx_seq_one_letter_code
_entity_poly.pdbx_strand_id
1 'polypeptide(L)'
;MSEKNLGPKIYGLFESGQIQKYYQHQCFRTAETNDPKLVQELAQKLARIHSTVVPIKKNSNWIFDFFDNSYNDAYKLFDLKTLYRETNCETLLRHDLKDELEWLKKVITEIDSPITFTHIDFR
;
A
#
# COMPACT_ATOMS: atom_id res chain seq x y z
N MET A 1 -15.37 0.68 4.47
CA MET A 1 -15.48 0.62 3.00
C MET A 1 -16.92 0.33 2.55
N SER A 2 -17.50 -0.82 2.91
CA SER A 2 -18.87 -1.22 2.54
C SER A 2 -19.96 -0.23 3.00
N GLU A 3 -19.94 0.22 4.26
CA GLU A 3 -20.95 1.14 4.82
C GLU A 3 -20.93 2.54 4.19
N LYS A 4 -19.84 2.90 3.51
CA LYS A 4 -19.67 4.20 2.85
C LYS A 4 -19.78 4.11 1.32
N ASN A 5 -20.22 2.97 0.78
CA ASN A 5 -20.31 2.70 -0.66
C ASN A 5 -18.99 2.89 -1.42
N LEU A 6 -17.84 2.73 -0.74
CA LEU A 6 -16.50 2.86 -1.34
C LEU A 6 -15.96 1.51 -1.86
N GLY A 7 -16.69 0.43 -1.64
CA GLY A 7 -16.35 -0.89 -2.13
C GLY A 7 -17.56 -1.80 -2.20
N PRO A 8 -17.38 -3.05 -2.63
CA PRO A 8 -18.45 -4.03 -2.69
C PRO A 8 -19.14 -4.22 -1.34
N LYS A 9 -20.46 -4.48 -1.39
CA LYS A 9 -21.22 -4.86 -0.19
C LYS A 9 -20.65 -6.15 0.38
N ILE A 10 -20.29 -6.15 1.66
CA ILE A 10 -19.83 -7.34 2.37
C ILE A 10 -21.06 -8.09 2.91
N TYR A 11 -21.13 -9.40 2.65
CA TYR A 11 -22.19 -10.29 3.14
C TYR A 11 -21.75 -11.12 4.35
N GLY A 12 -20.46 -11.38 4.51
CA GLY A 12 -19.92 -12.12 5.65
C GLY A 12 -18.40 -11.98 5.77
N LEU A 13 -17.91 -12.02 7.00
CA LEU A 13 -16.50 -12.00 7.36
C LEU A 13 -16.16 -13.29 8.11
N PHE A 14 -15.04 -13.91 7.76
CA PHE A 14 -14.55 -15.16 8.33
C PHE A 14 -13.05 -15.04 8.58
N GLU A 15 -12.48 -15.95 9.37
CA GLU A 15 -11.04 -15.94 9.70
C GLU A 15 -10.15 -15.98 8.44
N SER A 16 -10.55 -16.74 7.41
CA SER A 16 -9.80 -16.92 6.18
C SER A 16 -10.18 -15.95 5.04
N GLY A 17 -11.12 -15.03 5.25
CA GLY A 17 -11.51 -14.08 4.20
C GLY A 17 -12.91 -13.50 4.33
N GLN A 18 -13.46 -13.04 3.21
CA GLN A 18 -14.76 -12.37 3.17
C GLN A 18 -15.60 -12.78 1.96
N ILE A 19 -16.92 -12.78 2.13
CA ILE A 19 -17.89 -12.91 1.03
C ILE A 19 -18.42 -11.50 0.72
N GLN A 20 -18.28 -11.08 -0.54
CA GLN A 20 -18.72 -9.76 -0.99
C GLN A 20 -19.52 -9.84 -2.29
N LYS A 21 -20.30 -8.80 -2.57
CA LYS A 21 -21.07 -8.68 -3.81
C LYS A 21 -20.15 -8.70 -5.03
N TYR A 22 -20.48 -9.58 -5.98
CA TYR A 22 -19.87 -9.58 -7.29
C TYR A 22 -20.35 -8.39 -8.12
N TYR A 23 -19.41 -7.76 -8.81
CA TYR A 23 -19.67 -6.75 -9.82
C TYR A 23 -18.95 -7.19 -11.10
N GLN A 24 -19.68 -7.25 -12.20
CA GLN A 24 -19.04 -7.36 -13.50
C GLN A 24 -18.32 -6.03 -13.78
N HIS A 25 -17.01 -6.10 -13.96
CA HIS A 25 -16.17 -4.94 -14.20
C HIS A 25 -14.97 -5.32 -15.07
N GLN A 26 -14.34 -4.31 -15.66
CA GLN A 26 -13.02 -4.44 -16.26
C GLN A 26 -12.01 -3.80 -15.30
N CYS A 27 -10.88 -4.47 -15.09
CA CYS A 27 -9.79 -3.91 -14.30
C CYS A 27 -9.13 -2.77 -15.08
N PHE A 28 -8.86 -1.66 -14.42
CA PHE A 28 -8.00 -0.60 -14.95
C PHE A 28 -6.57 -1.14 -14.96
N ARG A 29 -5.88 -1.12 -16.10
CA ARG A 29 -4.51 -1.62 -16.24
C ARG A 29 -3.60 -0.50 -16.77
N THR A 30 -2.33 -0.85 -16.95
CA THR A 30 -1.31 0.06 -17.51
C THR A 30 -1.67 0.58 -18.91
N ALA A 31 -2.49 -0.12 -19.69
CA ALA A 31 -2.89 0.37 -21.01
C ALA A 31 -3.80 1.60 -20.90
N GLU A 32 -4.72 1.57 -19.93
CA GLU A 32 -5.72 2.61 -19.68
C GLU A 32 -5.12 3.91 -19.10
N THR A 33 -3.89 3.89 -18.58
CA THR A 33 -3.21 5.12 -18.11
C THR A 33 -2.89 6.10 -19.24
N ASN A 34 -2.89 5.63 -20.50
CA ASN A 34 -2.70 6.49 -21.67
C ASN A 34 -3.96 7.28 -22.05
N ASP A 35 -5.13 6.96 -21.48
CA ASP A 35 -6.36 7.72 -21.70
C ASP A 35 -6.54 8.77 -20.59
N PRO A 36 -6.40 10.07 -20.90
CA PRO A 36 -6.55 11.13 -19.91
C PRO A 36 -7.91 11.15 -19.21
N LYS A 37 -8.98 10.69 -19.89
CA LYS A 37 -10.33 10.64 -19.28
C LYS A 37 -10.39 9.58 -18.19
N LEU A 38 -9.83 8.39 -18.46
CA LEU A 38 -9.80 7.32 -17.46
C LEU A 38 -8.90 7.69 -16.26
N VAL A 39 -7.78 8.35 -16.51
CA VAL A 39 -6.92 8.90 -15.43
C VAL A 39 -7.65 9.96 -14.60
N GLN A 40 -8.44 10.84 -15.24
CA GLN A 40 -9.24 11.82 -14.53
C GLN A 40 -10.30 11.16 -13.64
N GLU A 41 -11.01 10.15 -14.15
CA GLU A 41 -11.99 9.40 -13.35
C GLU A 41 -11.34 8.68 -12.17
N LEU A 42 -10.15 8.10 -12.36
CA LEU A 42 -9.36 7.51 -11.30
C LEU A 42 -8.99 8.54 -10.23
N ALA A 43 -8.45 9.69 -10.62
CA ALA A 43 -8.07 10.76 -9.69
C ALA A 43 -9.28 11.22 -8.85
N GLN A 44 -10.47 11.35 -9.46
CA GLN A 44 -11.69 11.68 -8.75
C GLN A 44 -12.10 10.60 -7.73
N LYS A 45 -11.93 9.31 -8.06
CA LYS A 45 -12.21 8.20 -7.12
C LYS A 45 -11.22 8.19 -5.95
N LEU A 46 -9.93 8.40 -6.20
CA LEU A 46 -8.91 8.52 -5.14
C LEU A 46 -9.18 9.73 -4.24
N ALA A 47 -9.55 10.88 -4.81
CA ALA A 47 -9.93 12.07 -4.03
C ALA A 47 -11.11 11.79 -3.08
N ARG A 48 -12.11 11.00 -3.51
CA ARG A 48 -13.22 10.58 -2.64
C ARG A 48 -12.74 9.68 -1.50
N ILE A 49 -11.80 8.77 -1.76
CA ILE A 49 -11.20 7.91 -0.72
C ILE A 49 -10.45 8.78 0.30
N HIS A 50 -9.56 9.67 -0.16
CA HIS A 50 -8.78 10.56 0.71
C HIS A 50 -9.66 11.49 1.56
N SER A 51 -10.83 11.88 1.05
CA SER A 51 -11.80 12.71 1.77
C SER A 51 -12.65 11.94 2.79
N THR A 52 -12.47 10.62 2.91
CA THR A 52 -13.33 9.79 3.75
C THR A 52 -12.90 9.80 5.22
N VAL A 53 -13.81 10.24 6.10
CA VAL A 53 -13.58 10.23 7.56
C VAL A 53 -13.90 8.87 8.17
N VAL A 54 -12.90 8.02 8.38
CA VAL A 54 -13.07 6.71 9.04
C VAL A 54 -12.75 6.77 10.54
N PRO A 55 -13.48 6.03 11.41
CA PRO A 55 -13.21 5.99 12.84
C PRO A 55 -12.07 5.01 13.17
N ILE A 56 -10.89 5.23 12.59
CA ILE A 56 -9.66 4.48 12.86
C ILE A 56 -8.60 5.42 13.44
N LYS A 57 -7.54 4.85 14.03
CA LYS A 57 -6.38 5.64 14.45
C LYS A 57 -5.81 6.39 13.25
N LYS A 58 -5.62 7.71 13.39
CA LYS A 58 -5.11 8.60 12.34
C LYS A 58 -3.61 8.88 12.51
N ASN A 59 -2.83 7.87 12.89
CA ASN A 59 -1.39 8.00 12.94
C ASN A 59 -0.78 7.64 11.58
N SER A 60 0.30 8.33 11.19
CA SER A 60 1.04 8.03 9.95
C SER A 60 2.04 6.88 10.10
N ASN A 61 2.16 6.31 11.30
CA ASN A 61 3.23 5.36 11.61
C ASN A 61 3.02 3.95 11.05
N TRP A 62 1.79 3.61 10.62
CA TRP A 62 1.47 2.25 10.18
C TRP A 62 2.44 1.72 9.11
N ILE A 63 2.83 2.56 8.14
CA ILE A 63 3.74 2.12 7.08
C ILE A 63 5.17 1.88 7.58
N PHE A 64 5.62 2.67 8.56
CA PHE A 64 6.92 2.46 9.19
C PHE A 64 6.92 1.20 10.05
N ASP A 65 5.87 0.99 10.85
CA ASP A 65 5.69 -0.24 11.61
C ASP A 65 5.66 -1.47 10.66
N PHE A 66 5.00 -1.34 9.51
CA PHE A 66 4.97 -2.39 8.49
C PHE A 66 6.37 -2.69 7.92
N PHE A 67 7.15 -1.66 7.58
CA PHE A 67 8.53 -1.83 7.08
C PHE A 67 9.44 -2.48 8.12
N ASP A 68 9.41 -1.98 9.37
CA ASP A 68 10.23 -2.48 10.46
C ASP A 68 9.92 -3.96 10.74
N ASN A 69 8.63 -4.31 10.83
CA ASN A 69 8.23 -5.70 11.05
C ASN A 69 8.60 -6.60 9.87
N SER A 70 8.36 -6.16 8.64
CA SER A 70 8.69 -6.93 7.44
C SER A 70 10.19 -7.19 7.32
N TYR A 71 11.02 -6.17 7.58
CA TYR A 71 12.47 -6.32 7.61
C TYR A 71 12.91 -7.30 8.70
N ASN A 72 12.39 -7.14 9.92
CA ASN A 72 12.74 -8.00 11.05
C ASN A 72 12.36 -9.46 10.81
N ASP A 73 11.20 -9.71 10.21
CA ASP A 73 10.77 -11.06 9.86
C ASP A 73 11.65 -11.64 8.75
N ALA A 74 11.95 -10.87 7.70
CA ALA A 74 12.85 -11.31 6.64
C ALA A 74 14.26 -11.64 7.18
N TYR A 75 14.78 -10.81 8.08
CA TYR A 75 16.08 -11.02 8.73
C TYR A 75 16.12 -12.30 9.58
N LYS A 76 15.01 -12.67 10.23
CA LYS A 76 14.91 -13.91 11.02
C LYS A 76 14.75 -15.15 10.14
N LEU A 77 14.02 -15.03 9.04
CA LEU A 77 13.63 -16.15 8.20
C LEU A 77 14.67 -16.49 7.13
N PHE A 78 15.48 -15.52 6.70
CA PHE A 78 16.38 -15.67 5.56
C PHE A 78 17.80 -15.18 5.87
N ASP A 79 18.80 -15.82 5.26
CA ASP A 79 20.10 -15.18 5.06
C ASP A 79 19.98 -14.16 3.93
N LEU A 80 19.71 -12.91 4.31
CA LEU A 80 19.48 -11.80 3.38
C LEU A 80 20.64 -11.61 2.40
N LYS A 81 21.90 -11.74 2.84
CA LYS A 81 23.07 -11.55 1.95
C LYS A 81 23.18 -12.64 0.90
N THR A 82 22.81 -13.87 1.26
CA THR A 82 22.73 -14.97 0.30
C THR A 82 21.56 -14.77 -0.66
N LEU A 83 20.38 -14.43 -0.14
CA LEU A 83 19.20 -14.13 -0.96
C LEU A 83 19.46 -13.01 -1.97
N TYR A 84 20.15 -11.93 -1.57
CA TYR A 84 20.49 -10.83 -2.48
C TYR A 84 21.43 -11.27 -3.60
N ARG A 85 22.39 -12.17 -3.32
CA ARG A 85 23.28 -12.75 -4.34
C ARG A 85 22.53 -13.68 -5.28
N GLU A 86 21.68 -14.56 -4.75
CA GLU A 86 20.89 -15.52 -5.53
C GLU A 86 19.87 -14.81 -6.45
N THR A 87 19.29 -13.71 -5.99
CA THR A 87 18.39 -12.86 -6.79
C THR A 87 19.14 -11.88 -7.70
N ASN A 88 20.47 -11.88 -7.67
CA ASN A 88 21.34 -10.96 -8.40
C ASN A 88 20.97 -9.47 -8.17
N CYS A 89 20.56 -9.13 -6.95
CA CYS A 89 20.16 -7.79 -6.57
C CYS A 89 21.36 -6.96 -6.10
N GLU A 90 22.10 -6.37 -7.04
CA GLU A 90 23.30 -5.59 -6.73
C GLU A 90 23.02 -4.41 -5.78
N THR A 91 21.86 -3.76 -5.88
CA THR A 91 21.50 -2.64 -5.02
C THR A 91 21.50 -3.03 -3.54
N LEU A 92 20.85 -4.15 -3.19
CA LEU A 92 20.78 -4.63 -1.82
C LEU A 92 22.10 -5.25 -1.32
N LEU A 93 23.05 -5.52 -2.22
CA LEU A 93 24.42 -5.91 -1.86
C LEU A 93 25.32 -4.70 -1.55
N ARG A 94 25.05 -3.56 -2.16
CA ARG A 94 25.83 -2.32 -1.99
C ARG A 94 25.30 -1.43 -0.88
N HIS A 95 24.00 -1.48 -0.61
CA HIS A 95 23.31 -0.64 0.35
C HIS A 95 22.72 -1.49 1.48
N ASP A 96 22.81 -0.99 2.72
CA ASP A 96 22.15 -1.63 3.85
C ASP A 96 20.67 -1.26 3.87
N LEU A 97 19.80 -2.25 3.68
CA LEU A 97 18.35 -2.03 3.59
C LEU A 97 17.77 -1.36 4.85
N LYS A 98 18.34 -1.62 6.03
CA LYS A 98 17.84 -1.03 7.27
C LYS A 98 18.17 0.46 7.33
N ASP A 99 19.40 0.82 6.97
CA ASP A 99 19.81 2.22 6.91
C ASP A 99 19.00 3.00 5.85
N GLU A 100 18.71 2.39 4.70
CA GLU A 100 17.86 2.99 3.65
C GLU A 100 16.40 3.18 4.12
N LEU A 101 15.85 2.24 4.90
CA LEU A 101 14.50 2.37 5.50
C LEU A 101 14.44 3.50 6.53
N GLU A 102 15.46 3.65 7.38
CA GLU A 102 15.55 4.76 8.34
C GLU A 102 15.72 6.11 7.64
N TRP A 103 16.51 6.15 6.58
CA TRP A 103 16.64 7.34 5.73
C TRP A 103 15.29 7.72 5.10
N LEU A 104 14.58 6.75 4.51
CA LEU A 104 13.27 6.97 3.89
C LEU A 104 12.27 7.52 4.91
N LYS A 105 12.25 6.93 6.12
CA LYS A 105 11.40 7.38 7.23
C LYS A 105 11.67 8.85 7.58
N LYS A 106 12.93 9.22 7.72
CA LYS A 106 13.33 10.62 7.98
C LYS A 106 12.80 11.56 6.88
N VAL A 107 13.08 11.24 5.61
CA VAL A 107 12.66 12.08 4.47
C VAL A 107 11.14 12.23 4.43
N ILE A 108 10.38 11.14 4.59
CA ILE A 108 8.91 11.19 4.55
C ILE A 108 8.36 12.04 5.70
N THR A 109 8.95 11.97 6.90
CA THR A 109 8.49 12.76 8.06
C THR A 109 8.77 14.26 7.93
N GLU A 110 9.66 14.68 7.04
CA GLU A 110 9.92 16.09 6.75
C GLU A 110 8.89 16.69 5.78
N ILE A 111 8.10 15.86 5.10
CA ILE A 111 7.08 16.30 4.14
C ILE A 111 5.77 16.60 4.87
N ASP A 112 5.27 17.82 4.73
CA ASP A 112 3.93 18.23 5.22
C ASP A 112 2.82 17.71 4.28
N SER A 113 2.68 16.39 4.21
CA SER A 113 1.61 15.72 3.47
C SER A 113 0.42 15.44 4.40
N PRO A 114 -0.81 15.83 4.03
CA PRO A 114 -1.99 15.52 4.83
C PRO A 114 -2.15 14.02 5.08
N ILE A 115 -2.39 13.64 6.34
CA ILE A 115 -2.73 12.26 6.71
C ILE A 115 -4.18 12.01 6.31
N THR A 116 -4.38 11.14 5.31
CA THR A 116 -5.70 10.77 4.80
C THR A 116 -5.91 9.27 4.85
N PHE A 117 -7.17 8.85 4.78
CA PHE A 117 -7.48 7.45 4.51
C PHE A 117 -7.12 7.14 3.06
N THR A 118 -6.22 6.19 2.82
CA THR A 118 -5.73 5.87 1.48
C THR A 118 -5.94 4.40 1.13
N HIS A 119 -5.90 4.08 -0.16
CA HIS A 119 -6.04 2.71 -0.66
C HIS A 119 -4.80 1.85 -0.40
N ILE A 120 -3.61 2.47 -0.31
CA ILE A 120 -2.29 1.84 -0.14
C ILE A 120 -1.82 1.03 -1.36
N ASP A 121 -2.70 0.23 -1.97
CA ASP A 121 -2.33 -0.67 -3.06
C ASP A 121 -3.23 -0.50 -4.30
N PHE A 122 -3.04 0.60 -5.04
CA PHE A 122 -3.74 0.81 -6.31
C PHE A 122 -2.85 0.32 -7.47
N ARG A 123 -3.30 -0.71 -8.20
CA ARG A 123 -2.58 -1.32 -9.33
C ARG A 123 -3.46 -1.40 -10.56
#